data_AF-U3A3N0-F1
#
_entry.id   AF-U3A3N0-F1
#
_cell.length_a   1.000
_cell.length_b   1.000
_cell.length_c   1.000
_cell.angle_alpha   90.00
_cell.angle_beta   90.00
_cell.angle_gamma   90.00
#
_symmetry.space_group_name_H-M   'P 1'
#
loop_
_entity.id
_entity.type
_entity.pdbx_description
1 polymer ?
#
loop_
_entity_poly.entity_id
_entity_poly.type
_entity_poly.pdbx_seq_one_letter_code
_entity_poly.pdbx_strand_id
1 'polypeptide(L)' 'MDFIKTFGQWLIFLPAIFCFSYVLRPMLLVLLIPGGLLLLAILGGQEVRQPLFAMLKEQLWPGSTRCQNTAP' A
#
# COMPACT_ATOMS: atom_id res chain seq x y z
N MET A 1 15.07 38.81 -9.28
CA MET A 1 14.42 38.20 -10.47
C MET A 1 14.34 36.69 -10.27
N ASP A 2 13.84 36.26 -9.12
CA ASP A 2 14.01 34.89 -8.63
C ASP A 2 12.69 34.12 -8.66
N PHE A 3 11.58 34.86 -8.64
CA PHE A 3 10.22 34.33 -8.69
C PHE A 3 9.97 33.50 -9.94
N ILE A 4 10.43 33.96 -11.11
CA ILE A 4 10.22 33.27 -12.41
C ILE A 4 10.98 31.94 -12.46
N LYS A 5 12.18 31.88 -11.88
CA LYS A 5 12.94 30.63 -11.76
C LYS A 5 12.29 29.65 -10.80
N THR A 6 11.84 30.13 -9.63
CA THR A 6 11.12 29.29 -8.67
C THR A 6 9.81 28.78 -9.24
N PHE A 7 9.03 29.61 -9.96
CA PHE A 7 7.77 29.20 -10.58
C PHE A 7 7.99 28.19 -11.71
N GLY A 8 8.98 28.41 -12.58
CA GLY A 8 9.31 27.46 -13.64
C GLY A 8 9.79 26.11 -13.09
N GLN A 9 10.59 26.13 -12.04
CA GLN A 9 11.03 24.92 -11.37
C GLN A 9 9.86 24.19 -10.70
N TRP A 10 8.97 24.91 -10.01
CA TRP A 10 7.76 24.32 -9.44
C TRP A 10 6.85 23.75 -10.53
N LEU A 11 6.66 24.44 -11.65
CA LEU A 11 5.80 23.97 -12.75
C LEU A 11 6.32 22.69 -13.42
N ILE A 12 7.63 22.44 -13.39
CA ILE A 12 8.26 21.22 -13.92
C ILE A 12 8.36 20.13 -12.86
N PHE A 13 8.64 20.50 -11.61
CA PHE A 13 8.71 19.56 -10.49
C PHE A 13 7.33 19.08 -10.05
N LEU A 14 6.29 19.90 -10.13
CA LEU A 14 4.95 19.55 -9.67
C LEU A 14 4.39 18.33 -10.44
N PRO A 15 4.34 18.30 -11.79
CA PRO A 15 3.88 17.13 -12.52
C PRO A 15 4.82 15.93 -12.37
N ALA A 16 6.13 16.16 -12.27
CA ALA A 16 7.10 15.09 -12.04
C ALA A 16 6.92 14.45 -10.65
N ILE A 17 6.77 15.24 -9.58
CA ILE A 17 6.48 14.78 -8.21
C ILE A 17 5.09 14.17 -8.12
N PHE A 18 4.10 14.71 -8.83
CA PHE A 18 2.75 14.12 -8.86
C PHE A 18 2.78 12.74 -9.51
N CYS A 19 3.43 12.62 -10.67
CA CYS A 19 3.60 11.34 -11.36
C CYS A 19 4.42 10.38 -10.51
N PHE A 20 5.49 10.87 -9.87
CA PHE A 20 6.31 10.07 -8.96
C PHE A 20 5.48 9.60 -7.76
N SER A 21 4.78 10.47 -7.04
CA SER A 21 3.88 10.11 -5.94
C SER A 21 2.75 9.17 -6.37
N TYR A 22 2.23 9.34 -7.59
CA TYR A 22 1.18 8.48 -8.14
C TYR A 22 1.68 7.07 -8.41
N VAL A 23 2.94 6.90 -8.81
CA VAL A 23 3.59 5.58 -8.98
C VAL A 23 4.18 5.06 -7.66
N LEU A 24 4.62 5.96 -6.79
CA LEU A 24 5.20 5.65 -5.49
C LEU A 24 4.16 5.08 -4.54
N ARG A 25 2.90 5.54 -4.59
CA ARG A 25 1.77 4.94 -3.83
C ARG A 25 1.57 3.44 -4.12
N PRO A 26 1.34 2.99 -5.37
CA PRO A 26 1.19 1.59 -5.69
C PRO A 26 2.50 0.83 -5.48
N MET A 27 3.67 1.43 -5.74
CA MET A 27 4.96 0.80 -5.42
C MET A 27 5.12 0.54 -3.92
N LEU A 28 4.77 1.51 -3.06
CA LEU A 28 4.78 1.31 -1.62
C LEU A 28 3.81 0.21 -1.23
N LEU A 29 2.58 0.18 -1.76
CA LEU A 29 1.61 -0.85 -1.43
C LEU A 29 2.11 -2.25 -1.86
N VAL A 30 2.62 -2.36 -3.09
CA VAL A 30 3.18 -3.61 -3.64
C VAL A 30 4.46 -4.04 -2.94
N LEU A 31 5.24 -3.13 -2.36
CA LEU A 31 6.45 -3.48 -1.60
C LEU A 31 6.13 -3.78 -0.12
N LEU A 32 5.23 -2.99 0.48
CA LEU A 32 4.91 -3.03 1.91
C LEU A 32 4.00 -4.20 2.24
N ILE A 33 3.12 -4.63 1.33
CA ILE A 33 2.30 -5.83 1.53
C ILE A 33 3.18 -7.08 1.62
N PRO A 34 3.99 -7.47 0.61
CA PRO A 34 4.85 -8.65 0.71
C PRO A 34 6.01 -8.45 1.69
N GLY A 35 6.59 -7.24 1.75
CA GLY A 35 7.70 -6.92 2.64
C GLY A 35 7.28 -6.91 4.11
N GLY A 36 6.14 -6.29 4.43
CA GLY A 36 5.56 -6.29 5.77
C GLY A 36 5.12 -7.68 6.21
N LEU A 37 4.56 -8.49 5.29
CA LEU A 37 4.22 -9.87 5.58
C LEU A 37 5.47 -10.70 5.88
N LEU A 38 6.54 -10.52 5.10
CA LEU A 38 7.81 -11.21 5.33
C LEU A 38 8.42 -10.85 6.70
N LEU A 39 8.36 -9.57 7.08
CA LEU A 39 8.84 -9.08 8.37
C LEU A 39 8.04 -9.66 9.55
N LEU A 40 6.71 -9.65 9.47
CA LEU A 40 5.86 -10.31 10.48
C LEU A 40 6.09 -11.82 10.53
N ALA A 41 6.28 -12.43 9.36
CA ALA A 41 6.49 -13.85 9.22
C ALA A 41 7.88 -14.31 9.71
N ILE A 42 8.83 -13.38 9.88
CA ILE A 42 10.13 -13.59 10.52
C ILE A 42 10.01 -13.36 12.04
N LEU A 43 9.32 -12.30 12.47
CA LEU A 43 9.16 -11.99 13.91
C LEU A 43 8.23 -12.97 14.65
N GLY A 44 7.20 -13.47 13.97
CA GLY A 44 6.14 -14.24 14.59
C GLY A 44 6.30 -15.77 14.54
N GLY A 45 7.18 -16.30 13.69
CA GLY A 45 7.32 -17.74 13.49
C GLY A 45 6.16 -18.39 12.72
N GLN A 46 6.17 -19.73 12.63
CA GLN A 46 5.24 -20.54 11.81
C GLN A 46 3.77 -20.39 12.20
N GLU A 47 3.47 -20.14 13.48
CA GLU A 47 2.12 -20.19 14.04
C GLU A 47 1.23 -19.01 13.60
N VAL A 48 1.83 -17.82 13.45
CA VAL A 48 1.09 -16.61 13.05
C VAL A 48 1.06 -16.37 11.54
N ARG A 49 1.82 -17.13 10.74
CA ARG A 49 1.78 -17.03 9.27
C ARG A 49 0.41 -17.43 8.70
N GLN A 50 -0.17 -18.51 9.21
CA GLN A 50 -1.48 -19.04 8.79
C GLN A 50 -2.62 -18.02 8.96
N PRO A 51 -2.88 -17.47 10.17
CA PRO A 51 -3.96 -16.51 10.37
C PRO A 51 -3.69 -15.18 9.65
N LEU A 52 -2.44 -14.73 9.58
CA LEU A 52 -2.08 -13.48 8.92
C LEU A 52 -2.32 -13.55 7.40
N PHE A 53 -1.99 -14.69 6.79
CA PHE A 53 -2.25 -14.91 5.36
C PHE A 53 -3.74 -15.02 5.07
N ALA A 54 -4.53 -15.62 5.98
CA ALA A 54 -5.99 -15.69 5.86
C ALA A 54 -6.63 -14.29 5.90
N MET A 55 -6.27 -13.47 6.89
CA MET A 55 -6.79 -12.09 7.01
C MET A 55 -6.35 -11.20 5.84
N LEU A 56 -5.10 -11.36 5.38
CA LEU A 56 -4.60 -10.61 4.24
C LEU A 56 -5.35 -10.97 2.95
N LYS A 57 -5.62 -12.26 2.73
CA LYS A 57 -6.40 -12.76 1.59
C LYS A 57 -7.83 -12.20 1.59
N GLU A 58 -8.43 -12.07 2.77
CA GLU A 58 -9.77 -11.48 2.93
C GLU A 58 -9.78 -9.97 2.61
N GLN A 59 -8.75 -9.23 3.02
CA GLN A 59 -8.59 -7.79 2.75
C GLN A 59 -8.25 -7.49 1.27
N LEU A 60 -7.43 -8.33 0.62
CA LEU A 60 -7.03 -8.16 -0.78
C LEU A 60 -8.10 -8.60 -1.79
N TRP A 61 -9.09 -9.40 -1.36
CA TRP A 61 -10.19 -9.85 -2.21
C TRP A 61 -11.55 -9.41 -1.63
N PRO A 62 -11.86 -8.09 -1.61
CA PRO A 62 -13.12 -7.57 -1.04
C PRO A 62 -14.38 -8.02 -1.81
N GLY A 63 -14.25 -8.82 -2.87
CA GLY A 63 -15.35 -9.31 -3.69
C GLY A 63 -16.02 -10.61 -3.23
N SER A 64 -15.60 -11.26 -2.12
CA SER A 64 -16.05 -12.64 -1.82
C SER A 64 -16.72 -12.90 -0.46
N THR A 65 -17.14 -11.89 0.30
CA THR A 65 -17.94 -12.16 1.51
C THR A 65 -18.95 -11.06 1.83
N ARG A 66 -19.91 -10.88 0.92
CA ARG A 66 -21.28 -10.55 1.34
C ARG A 66 -21.95 -11.88 1.69
N CYS A 67 -22.40 -12.01 2.94
CA CYS A 67 -23.06 -13.16 3.59
C CYS A 67 -22.14 -13.98 4.51
N GLN A 68 -22.04 -13.54 5.76
CA GLN A 68 -22.23 -14.45 6.88
C GLN A 68 -22.91 -13.68 8.02
N ASN A 69 -24.24 -13.72 7.94
CA ASN A 69 -25.24 -13.75 9.00
C ASN A 69 -24.85 -13.18 10.37
N THR A 70 -25.41 -12.02 10.65
CA THR A 70 -25.88 -11.66 11.99
C THR A 70 -26.99 -12.63 12.43
N ALA A 71 -26.97 -12.99 13.72
CA ALA A 71 -27.94 -13.75 14.51
C ALA A 71 -27.76 -15.29 14.53
N PRO A 72 -28.00 -15.95 15.68
CA PRO A 72 -28.73 -15.51 16.88
C PRO A 72 -27.91 -14.81 17.97
#